data_AF-A0A0V8CXD2-F1
#
_entry.id   AF-A0A0V8CXD2-F1
#
_cell.length_a   1.000
_cell.length_b   1.000
_cell.length_c   1.000
_cell.angle_alpha   90.00
_cell.angle_beta   90.00
_cell.angle_gamma   90.00
#
_symmetry.space_group_name_H-M   'P 1'
#
loop_
_entity.id
_entity.type
_entity.pdbx_description
1 polymer ?
#
loop_
_entity_poly.entity_id
_entity_poly.type
_entity_poly.pdbx_seq_one_letter_code
_entity_poly.pdbx_strand_id
1 'polypeptide(L)'
;MGVGDDIANWQTSDLTIYTTQMTDFSQLRIPSNVLENSYVTIITDAQSVITLILIKDNNSNVLYSDENVKDISGNLLLSSLSNATYPFYLTAFDKNGDPTYLTEDTDYSYTEKGIQFKNLPPNTDYIETQGLLPALLSLTKNANISVNYGASFKIPVKYMYSAKNITVKYIDTKGNTIPGSKDEIFTGYIGDSFKSEQKSFEGYSFVNVEGQAEGIFSDQPQTIKYIYSKNPIKAKNVVVRYVDSKGNKIHDDNLIFGNIGDNYDASSASYKVAIKGYTLDTKELPLNSKGTFTNQEQLVVYVYNKDNPQTTPSSSKPNNITSNQIKSNQGSNSKEKVLPQTGENNKLSFILFNLGIFSLFSLSLFQIVRLRRRNQNK
;
A
#
# COMPACT_ATOMS: atom_id res chain seq x y z
N MET A 1 35.02 19.49 -34.80
CA MET A 1 35.87 18.68 -35.69
C MET A 1 36.72 17.82 -34.77
N GLY A 2 36.98 16.57 -35.16
CA GLY A 2 37.94 15.73 -34.44
C GLY A 2 39.34 16.03 -34.99
N VAL A 3 40.40 15.83 -34.20
CA VAL A 3 41.77 16.08 -34.69
C VAL A 3 42.12 15.26 -35.94
N GLY A 4 41.45 14.11 -36.13
CA GLY A 4 41.46 13.30 -37.35
C GLY A 4 41.04 14.03 -38.63
N ASP A 5 40.16 15.02 -38.55
CA ASP A 5 39.79 15.88 -39.69
C ASP A 5 41.01 16.70 -40.16
N ASP A 6 41.77 17.27 -39.21
CA ASP A 6 42.89 18.18 -39.47
C ASP A 6 44.16 17.43 -39.94
N ILE A 7 44.38 16.20 -39.45
CA ILE A 7 45.52 15.35 -39.81
C ILE A 7 45.27 14.41 -40.99
N ALA A 8 44.10 14.48 -41.64
CA ALA A 8 43.66 13.50 -42.64
C ALA A 8 44.60 13.32 -43.85
N ASN A 9 45.45 14.31 -44.15
CA ASN A 9 46.43 14.28 -45.24
C ASN A 9 47.88 14.00 -44.76
N TRP A 10 48.08 13.65 -43.49
CA TRP A 10 49.41 13.39 -42.93
C TRP A 10 49.93 12.00 -43.29
N GLN A 11 51.25 11.86 -43.34
CA GLN A 11 51.95 10.57 -43.39
C GLN A 11 52.85 10.48 -42.16
N THR A 12 52.49 9.63 -41.21
CA THR A 12 53.19 9.44 -39.93
C THR A 12 53.77 8.03 -39.85
N SER A 13 54.93 7.88 -39.19
CA SER A 13 55.33 6.60 -38.60
C SER A 13 54.78 6.46 -37.17
N ASP A 14 54.72 7.59 -36.45
CA ASP A 14 54.38 7.67 -35.05
C ASP A 14 53.45 8.88 -34.83
N LEU A 15 52.35 8.67 -34.11
CA LEU A 15 51.35 9.71 -33.81
C LEU A 15 50.94 9.63 -32.34
N THR A 16 51.34 10.63 -31.56
CA THR A 16 50.90 10.76 -30.16
C THR A 16 49.85 11.87 -30.03
N ILE A 17 48.66 11.51 -29.59
CA ILE A 17 47.55 12.43 -29.32
C ILE A 17 47.39 12.57 -27.80
N TYR A 18 47.57 13.79 -27.29
CA TYR A 18 47.24 14.12 -25.91
C TYR A 18 45.81 14.67 -25.84
N THR A 19 45.04 14.15 -24.89
CA THR A 19 43.63 14.50 -24.67
C THR A 19 43.41 14.81 -23.18
N THR A 20 42.40 15.62 -22.88
CA THR A 20 41.97 15.90 -21.50
C THR A 20 40.52 15.49 -21.31
N GLN A 21 40.24 14.76 -20.24
CA GLN A 21 38.91 14.27 -19.84
C GLN A 21 38.18 13.45 -20.92
N MET A 22 38.90 12.90 -21.90
CA MET A 22 38.33 12.16 -23.02
C MET A 22 38.28 10.66 -22.74
N THR A 23 37.10 10.06 -22.96
CA THR A 23 36.84 8.61 -22.80
C THR A 23 36.27 7.95 -24.06
N ASP A 24 35.52 8.68 -24.89
CA ASP A 24 35.06 8.22 -26.21
C ASP A 24 36.06 8.68 -27.29
N PHE A 25 37.05 7.84 -27.60
CA PHE A 25 38.09 8.18 -28.56
C PHE A 25 37.63 8.14 -30.02
N SER A 26 36.45 7.60 -30.33
CA SER A 26 35.87 7.65 -31.68
C SER A 26 35.62 9.10 -32.15
N GLN A 27 35.41 10.02 -31.21
CA GLN A 27 35.23 11.45 -31.48
C GLN A 27 36.53 12.13 -32.00
N LEU A 28 37.70 11.49 -31.86
CA LEU A 28 38.93 11.93 -32.53
C LEU A 28 38.82 11.81 -34.06
N ARG A 29 37.99 10.87 -34.55
CA ARG A 29 37.70 10.63 -35.98
C ARG A 29 38.96 10.44 -36.86
N ILE A 30 39.96 9.73 -36.32
CA ILE A 30 41.22 9.42 -37.04
C ILE A 30 40.89 8.56 -38.28
N PRO A 31 41.25 9.00 -39.50
CA PRO A 31 40.91 8.26 -40.72
C PRO A 31 41.87 7.10 -40.96
N SER A 32 41.42 6.06 -41.68
CA SER A 32 42.16 4.79 -41.81
C SER A 32 43.54 4.94 -42.44
N ASN A 33 43.72 5.88 -43.38
CA ASN A 33 45.00 6.16 -44.02
C ASN A 33 46.06 6.74 -43.07
N VAL A 34 45.65 7.27 -41.91
CA VAL A 34 46.57 7.70 -40.83
C VAL A 34 46.85 6.54 -39.88
N LEU A 35 45.99 5.52 -39.81
CA LEU A 35 46.22 4.28 -39.05
C LEU A 35 47.12 3.29 -39.82
N GLU A 36 47.05 3.29 -41.15
CA GLU A 36 47.83 2.42 -42.04
C GLU A 36 49.35 2.62 -41.88
N ASN A 37 49.99 1.67 -41.19
CA ASN A 37 51.43 1.63 -40.89
C ASN A 37 51.92 2.66 -39.85
N SER A 38 51.02 3.37 -39.15
CA SER A 38 51.37 4.22 -38.00
C SER A 38 51.34 3.45 -36.69
N TYR A 39 52.27 3.80 -35.80
CA TYR A 39 52.15 3.56 -34.37
C TYR A 39 51.35 4.71 -33.73
N VAL A 40 50.15 4.43 -33.21
CA VAL A 40 49.24 5.46 -32.68
C VAL A 40 49.13 5.34 -31.18
N THR A 41 49.47 6.42 -30.46
CA THR A 41 49.37 6.50 -29.00
C THR A 41 48.39 7.60 -28.62
N ILE A 42 47.38 7.26 -27.83
CA ILE A 42 46.37 8.21 -27.32
C ILE A 42 46.51 8.26 -25.81
N ILE A 43 46.80 9.44 -25.27
CA ILE A 43 47.01 9.67 -23.84
C ILE A 43 45.85 10.54 -23.33
N THR A 44 45.26 10.16 -22.20
CA THR A 44 44.19 10.93 -21.54
C THR A 44 44.52 11.13 -20.07
N ASP A 45 44.17 12.28 -19.51
CA ASP A 45 44.20 12.50 -18.05
C ASP A 45 42.91 12.01 -17.35
N ALA A 46 41.94 11.47 -18.09
CA ALA A 46 40.63 11.05 -17.57
C ALA A 46 40.72 9.91 -16.53
N GLN A 47 40.72 10.26 -15.24
CA GLN A 47 40.98 9.33 -14.13
C GLN A 47 39.82 8.41 -13.72
N SER A 48 38.58 8.68 -14.15
CA SER A 48 37.39 8.08 -13.54
C SER A 48 36.35 7.68 -14.56
N VAL A 49 35.74 6.52 -14.35
CA VAL A 49 34.60 6.03 -15.12
C VAL A 49 33.39 5.95 -14.19
N ILE A 50 32.26 6.50 -14.63
CA ILE A 50 31.12 6.80 -13.75
C ILE A 50 30.22 5.60 -13.47
N THR A 51 30.25 4.57 -14.32
CA THR A 51 29.60 3.29 -14.00
C THR A 51 30.39 2.57 -12.93
N LEU A 52 29.70 2.24 -11.83
CA LEU A 52 30.26 1.50 -10.71
C LEU A 52 29.88 0.01 -10.77
N ILE A 53 30.75 -0.84 -10.25
CA ILE A 53 30.54 -2.28 -10.15
C ILE A 53 29.61 -2.56 -8.96
N LEU A 54 28.52 -3.30 -9.19
CA LEU A 54 27.59 -3.72 -8.14
C LEU A 54 27.82 -5.18 -7.74
N ILE A 55 28.48 -5.41 -6.61
CA ILE A 55 28.67 -6.75 -6.02
C ILE A 55 27.47 -7.06 -5.14
N LYS A 56 26.60 -7.97 -5.59
CA LYS A 56 25.37 -8.35 -4.88
C LYS A 56 25.59 -9.60 -4.04
N ASP A 57 25.25 -9.54 -2.76
CA ASP A 57 25.29 -10.67 -1.81
C ASP A 57 26.68 -11.34 -1.73
N ASN A 58 27.74 -10.54 -1.84
CA ASN A 58 29.14 -10.98 -1.98
C ASN A 58 29.45 -11.87 -3.20
N ASN A 59 28.55 -11.98 -4.19
CA ASN A 59 28.87 -12.61 -5.46
C ASN A 59 29.85 -11.75 -6.27
N SER A 60 31.14 -12.09 -6.18
CA SER A 60 32.25 -11.42 -6.84
C SER A 60 32.40 -11.74 -8.34
N ASN A 61 31.53 -12.61 -8.88
CA ASN A 61 31.38 -12.86 -10.31
C ASN A 61 30.38 -11.86 -10.90
N VAL A 62 30.91 -10.86 -11.62
CA VAL A 62 30.16 -9.70 -12.12
C VAL A 62 30.63 -9.29 -13.52
N LEU A 63 29.69 -9.03 -14.42
CA LEU A 63 29.98 -8.41 -15.71
C LEU A 63 29.94 -6.89 -15.57
N TYR A 64 31.01 -6.22 -15.98
CA TYR A 64 31.16 -4.77 -15.98
C TYR A 64 31.25 -4.23 -17.41
N SER A 65 30.57 -3.12 -17.66
CA SER A 65 30.54 -2.42 -18.95
C SER A 65 30.31 -0.92 -18.73
N ASP A 66 31.00 -0.05 -19.46
CA ASP A 66 30.66 1.37 -19.54
C ASP A 66 30.67 1.83 -21.01
N GLU A 67 29.51 2.25 -21.51
CA GLU A 67 29.30 2.65 -22.90
C GLU A 67 29.92 4.02 -23.26
N ASN A 68 30.41 4.77 -22.28
CA ASN A 68 31.05 6.08 -22.46
C ASN A 68 32.58 5.95 -22.68
N VAL A 69 33.15 4.76 -22.50
CA VAL A 69 34.59 4.49 -22.67
C VAL A 69 34.81 3.69 -23.94
N LYS A 70 35.22 4.36 -25.02
CA LYS A 70 35.28 3.77 -26.37
C LYS A 70 36.62 3.94 -27.04
N ASP A 71 36.99 2.94 -27.84
CA ASP A 71 38.13 2.98 -28.74
C ASP A 71 37.89 3.94 -29.94
N ILE A 72 38.90 4.16 -30.78
CA ILE A 72 38.77 5.04 -31.96
C ILE A 72 37.79 4.52 -33.04
N SER A 73 37.38 3.24 -32.96
CA SER A 73 36.39 2.63 -33.85
C SER A 73 34.97 2.72 -33.29
N GLY A 74 34.79 3.15 -32.03
CA GLY A 74 33.51 3.23 -31.35
C GLY A 74 33.12 1.96 -30.57
N ASN A 75 34.00 0.97 -30.47
CA ASN A 75 33.78 -0.21 -29.63
C ASN A 75 34.04 0.12 -28.15
N LEU A 76 33.51 -0.69 -27.24
CA LEU A 76 33.82 -0.59 -25.80
C LEU A 76 35.33 -0.81 -25.58
N LEU A 77 36.03 0.20 -25.03
CA LEU A 77 37.50 0.17 -24.88
C LEU A 77 37.97 -0.91 -23.90
N LEU A 78 37.16 -1.19 -22.88
CA LEU A 78 37.40 -2.19 -21.83
C LEU A 78 36.67 -3.50 -22.15
N SER A 79 36.80 -4.00 -23.39
CA SER A 79 36.12 -5.20 -23.91
C SER A 79 37.00 -5.96 -24.91
N SER A 80 36.58 -7.17 -25.31
CA SER A 80 37.27 -7.94 -26.36
C SER A 80 36.97 -7.44 -27.79
N LEU A 81 36.19 -6.37 -27.95
CA LEU A 81 35.98 -5.66 -29.23
C LEU A 81 36.96 -4.48 -29.40
N SER A 82 37.73 -4.16 -28.37
CA SER A 82 38.67 -3.03 -28.34
C SER A 82 39.81 -3.20 -29.34
N ASN A 83 40.10 -2.18 -30.14
CA ASN A 83 41.24 -2.14 -31.06
C ASN A 83 42.60 -1.85 -30.38
N ALA A 84 42.67 -1.93 -29.05
CA ALA A 84 43.89 -1.72 -28.29
C ALA A 84 44.94 -2.83 -28.56
N THR A 85 46.19 -2.43 -28.82
CA THR A 85 47.33 -3.33 -29.08
C THR A 85 47.65 -4.23 -27.88
N TYR A 86 47.41 -3.71 -26.68
CA TYR A 86 47.58 -4.41 -25.40
C TYR A 86 46.31 -4.22 -24.55
N PRO A 87 45.86 -5.26 -23.82
CA PRO A 87 44.79 -5.11 -22.85
C PRO A 87 45.21 -4.16 -21.71
N PHE A 88 44.22 -3.61 -21.01
CA PHE A 88 44.47 -2.88 -19.77
C PHE A 88 44.76 -3.87 -18.63
N TYR A 89 45.74 -3.52 -17.79
CA TYR A 89 46.06 -4.24 -16.57
C TYR A 89 45.13 -3.77 -15.45
N LEU A 90 44.62 -4.69 -14.65
CA LEU A 90 43.65 -4.39 -13.59
C LEU A 90 44.27 -4.60 -12.21
N THR A 91 44.15 -3.59 -11.36
CA THR A 91 44.51 -3.67 -9.93
C THR A 91 43.28 -3.32 -9.10
N ALA A 92 42.87 -4.24 -8.23
CA ALA A 92 41.86 -3.96 -7.22
C ALA A 92 42.51 -3.25 -6.04
N PHE A 93 41.89 -2.18 -5.54
CA PHE A 93 42.33 -1.46 -4.36
C PHE A 93 41.28 -1.57 -3.25
N ASP A 94 41.72 -1.80 -2.02
CA ASP A 94 40.86 -1.68 -0.84
C ASP A 94 40.74 -0.21 -0.38
N LYS A 95 39.87 0.03 0.60
CA LYS A 95 39.62 1.36 1.20
C LYS A 95 40.84 2.03 1.88
N ASN A 96 41.91 1.28 2.18
CA ASN A 96 43.16 1.81 2.73
C ASN A 96 44.14 2.20 1.61
N GLY A 97 43.88 1.75 0.37
CA GLY A 97 44.78 1.85 -0.77
C GLY A 97 45.70 0.63 -0.95
N ASP A 98 45.42 -0.49 -0.29
CA ASP A 98 46.23 -1.71 -0.44
C ASP A 98 45.92 -2.40 -1.80
N PRO A 99 46.92 -2.61 -2.69
CA PRO A 99 46.70 -3.15 -4.02
C PRO A 99 46.67 -4.68 -4.07
N THR A 100 45.75 -5.22 -4.87
CA THR A 100 45.68 -6.62 -5.32
C THR A 100 45.65 -6.65 -6.84
N TYR A 101 46.77 -7.04 -7.46
CA TYR A 101 46.85 -7.21 -8.92
C TYR A 101 45.97 -8.36 -9.38
N LEU A 102 45.14 -8.13 -10.40
CA LEU A 102 44.25 -9.13 -10.97
C LEU A 102 44.89 -9.77 -12.21
N THR A 103 44.76 -11.08 -12.34
CA THR A 103 45.30 -11.85 -13.45
C THR A 103 44.22 -12.16 -14.47
N GLU A 104 44.46 -11.87 -15.74
CA GLU A 104 43.56 -12.28 -16.81
C GLU A 104 43.44 -13.82 -16.88
N ASP A 105 42.30 -14.28 -17.37
CA ASP A 105 41.77 -15.65 -17.33
C ASP A 105 41.56 -16.27 -15.94
N THR A 106 42.17 -15.75 -14.88
CA THR A 106 42.00 -16.23 -13.51
C THR A 106 40.94 -15.42 -12.76
N ASP A 107 41.16 -14.12 -12.60
CA ASP A 107 40.32 -13.23 -11.79
C ASP A 107 39.29 -12.48 -12.64
N TYR A 108 39.60 -12.25 -13.92
CA TYR A 108 38.72 -11.63 -14.92
C TYR A 108 39.03 -12.15 -16.34
N SER A 109 38.23 -11.74 -17.32
CA SER A 109 38.51 -11.91 -18.75
C SER A 109 37.73 -10.87 -19.55
N TYR A 110 38.31 -10.32 -20.62
CA TYR A 110 37.57 -9.46 -21.55
C TYR A 110 36.54 -10.26 -22.36
N THR A 111 35.39 -9.64 -22.61
CA THR A 111 34.28 -10.19 -23.40
C THR A 111 33.72 -9.10 -24.32
N GLU A 112 32.88 -9.45 -25.28
CA GLU A 112 32.26 -8.48 -26.21
C GLU A 112 31.44 -7.41 -25.48
N LYS A 113 30.96 -7.71 -24.27
CA LYS A 113 30.11 -6.83 -23.46
C LYS A 113 30.91 -6.00 -22.44
N GLY A 114 32.22 -6.22 -22.32
CA GLY A 114 33.06 -5.60 -21.30
C GLY A 114 33.86 -6.61 -20.48
N ILE A 115 34.20 -6.26 -19.25
CA ILE A 115 35.03 -7.08 -18.35
C ILE A 115 34.16 -8.06 -17.57
N GLN A 116 34.32 -9.36 -17.79
CA GLN A 116 33.74 -10.38 -16.93
C GLN A 116 34.70 -10.67 -15.78
N PHE A 117 34.41 -10.16 -14.60
CA PHE A 117 35.10 -10.57 -13.38
C PHE A 117 34.63 -11.96 -12.97
N LYS A 118 35.57 -12.84 -12.63
CA LYS A 118 35.34 -14.23 -12.19
C LYS A 118 35.36 -14.31 -10.66
N ASN A 119 36.29 -13.58 -10.03
CA ASN A 119 36.37 -13.42 -8.59
C ASN A 119 37.08 -12.10 -8.20
N LEU A 120 36.31 -11.02 -8.02
CA LEU A 120 36.83 -9.82 -7.36
C LEU A 120 37.22 -10.08 -5.89
N PRO A 121 38.33 -9.49 -5.39
CA PRO A 121 38.71 -9.57 -3.99
C PRO A 121 37.62 -9.03 -3.04
N PRO A 122 37.54 -9.54 -1.79
CA PRO A 122 36.62 -9.00 -0.79
C PRO A 122 37.11 -7.64 -0.26
N ASN A 123 36.18 -6.71 -0.05
CA ASN A 123 36.42 -5.33 0.40
C ASN A 123 37.17 -4.41 -0.60
N THR A 124 37.16 -4.73 -1.89
CA THR A 124 37.62 -3.81 -2.95
C THR A 124 36.74 -2.56 -2.98
N ASP A 125 37.37 -1.38 -2.92
CA ASP A 125 36.72 -0.07 -2.99
C ASP A 125 36.65 0.45 -4.44
N TYR A 126 37.70 0.18 -5.24
CA TYR A 126 37.71 0.43 -6.68
C TYR A 126 38.65 -0.51 -7.45
N ILE A 127 38.42 -0.64 -8.75
CA ILE A 127 39.38 -1.21 -9.71
C ILE A 127 40.07 -0.05 -10.42
N GLU A 128 41.39 -0.07 -10.51
CA GLU A 128 42.14 0.76 -11.44
C GLU A 128 42.54 -0.08 -12.66
N THR A 129 42.15 0.38 -13.84
CA THR A 129 42.65 -0.17 -15.11
C THR A 129 43.80 0.70 -15.60
N GLN A 130 44.91 0.13 -16.06
CA GLN A 130 46.04 0.87 -16.63
C GLN A 130 46.41 0.31 -18.00
N GLY A 131 46.35 1.14 -19.05
CA GLY A 131 46.86 0.80 -20.38
C GLY A 131 48.38 1.00 -20.45
N LEU A 132 49.11 0.03 -21.00
CA LEU A 132 50.56 0.15 -21.15
C LEU A 132 50.95 1.03 -22.34
N LEU A 133 52.01 1.80 -22.13
CA LEU A 133 52.85 2.35 -23.19
C LEU A 133 54.15 1.51 -23.24
N PRO A 134 54.57 1.00 -24.41
CA PRO A 134 55.81 0.22 -24.52
C PRO A 134 57.03 1.13 -24.23
N ALA A 135 58.01 0.59 -23.49
CA ALA A 135 59.10 1.39 -22.92
C ALA A 135 60.06 2.01 -23.96
N LEU A 136 60.11 1.48 -25.19
CA LEU A 136 60.88 2.03 -26.31
C LEU A 136 60.23 1.68 -27.66
N LEU A 137 60.51 2.52 -28.67
CA LEU A 137 60.12 2.33 -30.06
C LEU A 137 60.77 1.07 -30.66
N SER A 138 60.05 -0.06 -30.67
CA SER A 138 60.46 -1.24 -31.43
C SER A 138 60.23 -0.99 -32.92
N LEU A 139 61.23 -0.42 -33.60
CA LEU A 139 61.22 -0.08 -35.05
C LEU A 139 61.16 -1.31 -35.99
N THR A 140 60.72 -2.45 -35.49
CA THR A 140 60.36 -3.65 -36.26
C THR A 140 59.09 -3.38 -37.07
N LYS A 141 59.28 -2.83 -38.28
CA LYS A 141 58.27 -2.41 -39.26
C LYS A 141 57.45 -3.58 -39.88
N ASN A 142 56.91 -4.46 -39.05
CA ASN A 142 55.96 -5.49 -39.44
C ASN A 142 54.54 -4.93 -39.29
N ALA A 143 53.87 -4.69 -40.42
CA ALA A 143 52.61 -3.96 -40.46
C ALA A 143 51.47 -4.71 -39.76
N ASN A 144 50.91 -4.09 -38.73
CA ASN A 144 49.51 -4.16 -38.30
C ASN A 144 49.21 -2.89 -37.47
N ILE A 145 47.96 -2.41 -37.52
CA ILE A 145 47.56 -1.16 -36.86
C ILE A 145 47.78 -1.30 -35.34
N SER A 146 48.64 -0.45 -34.78
CA SER A 146 49.01 -0.50 -33.36
C SER A 146 48.47 0.72 -32.62
N VAL A 147 47.22 0.67 -32.17
CA VAL A 147 46.62 1.72 -31.31
C VAL A 147 46.90 1.41 -29.84
N ASN A 148 47.42 2.37 -29.09
CA ASN A 148 47.86 2.21 -27.71
C ASN A 148 47.23 3.32 -26.86
N TYR A 149 46.60 2.95 -25.76
CA TYR A 149 45.82 3.87 -24.92
C TYR A 149 46.55 4.09 -23.59
N GLY A 150 47.29 5.19 -23.49
CA GLY A 150 47.86 5.70 -22.24
C GLY A 150 46.78 6.32 -21.37
N ALA A 151 45.91 5.48 -20.83
CA ALA A 151 44.77 5.85 -20.01
C ALA A 151 44.77 5.06 -18.70
N SER A 152 44.27 5.68 -17.62
CA SER A 152 44.06 5.01 -16.34
C SER A 152 42.68 5.35 -15.80
N PHE A 153 41.85 4.33 -15.55
CA PHE A 153 40.46 4.49 -15.16
C PHE A 153 40.20 3.86 -13.80
N LYS A 154 39.74 4.65 -12.84
CA LYS A 154 39.20 4.18 -11.57
C LYS A 154 37.70 3.88 -11.74
N ILE A 155 37.33 2.64 -11.44
CA ILE A 155 35.97 2.08 -11.51
C ILE A 155 35.54 1.77 -10.07
N PRO A 156 34.61 2.54 -9.46
CA PRO A 156 34.18 2.30 -8.09
C PRO A 156 33.48 0.95 -7.91
N VAL A 157 33.64 0.32 -6.75
CA VAL A 157 32.97 -0.94 -6.38
C VAL A 157 32.02 -0.68 -5.23
N LYS A 158 30.77 -1.14 -5.34
CA LYS A 158 29.75 -1.02 -4.29
C LYS A 158 29.15 -2.39 -3.98
N TYR A 159 29.34 -2.84 -2.75
CA TYR A 159 28.66 -4.02 -2.21
C TYR A 159 27.19 -3.70 -1.89
N MET A 160 26.29 -4.59 -2.26
CA MET A 160 24.85 -4.55 -1.95
C MET A 160 24.46 -5.86 -1.28
N TYR A 161 23.80 -5.78 -0.12
CA TYR A 161 23.40 -6.95 0.67
C TYR A 161 21.88 -7.07 0.70
N SER A 162 21.34 -8.26 0.46
CA SER A 162 19.89 -8.50 0.54
C SER A 162 19.36 -8.14 1.92
N ALA A 163 18.40 -7.23 1.95
CA ALA A 163 17.73 -6.81 3.18
C ALA A 163 16.80 -7.92 3.71
N LYS A 164 16.28 -7.73 4.93
CA LYS A 164 15.14 -8.51 5.39
C LYS A 164 13.85 -7.91 4.85
N ASN A 165 12.94 -8.80 4.45
CA ASN A 165 11.69 -8.39 3.84
C ASN A 165 10.87 -7.50 4.78
N ILE A 166 10.25 -6.47 4.21
CA ILE A 166 9.30 -5.62 4.92
C ILE A 166 7.89 -6.16 4.65
N THR A 167 7.13 -6.44 5.70
CA THR A 167 5.78 -7.02 5.60
C THR A 167 4.72 -5.98 5.92
N VAL A 168 3.93 -5.59 4.93
CA VAL A 168 2.74 -4.75 5.12
C VAL A 168 1.54 -5.63 5.40
N LYS A 169 0.79 -5.31 6.46
CA LYS A 169 -0.42 -6.02 6.88
C LYS A 169 -1.62 -5.07 6.93
N TYR A 170 -2.80 -5.58 6.63
CA TYR A 170 -4.07 -4.85 6.75
C TYR A 170 -4.96 -5.57 7.77
N ILE A 171 -5.20 -4.95 8.92
CA ILE A 171 -5.87 -5.59 10.07
C ILE A 171 -6.96 -4.72 10.68
N ASP A 172 -7.93 -5.34 11.35
CA ASP A 172 -8.95 -4.64 12.14
C ASP A 172 -8.41 -4.21 13.52
N THR A 173 -9.16 -3.37 14.22
CA THR A 173 -8.86 -2.92 15.60
C THR A 173 -8.81 -4.03 16.66
N LYS A 174 -8.99 -5.30 16.28
CA LYS A 174 -8.86 -6.50 17.12
C LYS A 174 -7.69 -7.40 16.68
N GLY A 175 -6.92 -6.99 15.67
CA GLY A 175 -5.76 -7.73 15.15
C GLY A 175 -6.07 -8.75 14.05
N ASN A 176 -7.30 -8.84 13.55
CA ASN A 176 -7.67 -9.80 12.50
C ASN A 176 -7.36 -9.23 11.11
N THR A 177 -6.79 -10.04 10.20
CA THR A 177 -6.63 -9.67 8.79
C THR A 177 -7.96 -9.27 8.15
N ILE A 178 -7.98 -8.15 7.42
CA ILE A 178 -9.19 -7.66 6.74
C ILE A 178 -9.61 -8.65 5.65
N PRO A 179 -10.89 -9.08 5.59
CA PRO A 179 -11.36 -10.01 4.55
C PRO A 179 -11.05 -9.52 3.13
N GLY A 180 -10.45 -10.39 2.32
CA GLY A 180 -10.05 -10.06 0.95
C GLY A 180 -8.71 -9.30 0.82
N SER A 181 -8.16 -8.78 1.92
CA SER A 181 -6.78 -8.26 1.92
C SER A 181 -5.75 -9.39 1.83
N LYS A 182 -4.51 -9.02 1.49
CA LYS A 182 -3.33 -9.88 1.53
C LYS A 182 -2.20 -9.09 2.16
N ASP A 183 -1.30 -9.77 2.85
CA ASP A 183 -0.02 -9.19 3.23
C ASP A 183 0.82 -8.89 1.97
N GLU A 184 1.53 -7.76 1.96
CA GLU A 184 2.49 -7.43 0.91
C GLU A 184 3.91 -7.57 1.44
N ILE A 185 4.76 -8.18 0.62
CA ILE A 185 6.15 -8.51 0.97
C ILE A 185 7.05 -7.69 0.06
N PHE A 186 7.69 -6.70 0.65
CA PHE A 186 8.65 -5.82 -0.02
C PHE A 186 10.05 -6.43 0.13
N THR A 187 10.82 -6.48 -0.96
CA THR A 187 12.17 -7.04 -1.05
C THR A 187 13.12 -6.05 -1.73
N GLY A 188 14.35 -5.92 -1.24
CA GLY A 188 15.37 -5.02 -1.76
C GLY A 188 16.72 -5.27 -1.10
N TYR A 189 17.69 -4.40 -1.36
CA TYR A 189 19.01 -4.40 -0.73
C TYR A 189 19.06 -3.39 0.42
N ILE A 190 19.99 -3.57 1.36
CA ILE A 190 20.19 -2.65 2.49
C ILE A 190 20.51 -1.25 1.96
N GLY A 191 19.75 -0.25 2.43
CA GLY A 191 19.86 1.14 1.99
C GLY A 191 18.97 1.52 0.78
N ASP A 192 18.35 0.56 0.10
CA ASP A 192 17.30 0.87 -0.89
C ASP A 192 16.11 1.53 -0.18
N SER A 193 15.44 2.49 -0.84
CA SER A 193 14.24 3.11 -0.29
C SER A 193 12.99 2.27 -0.54
N PHE A 194 12.01 2.36 0.38
CA PHE A 194 10.69 1.75 0.22
C PHE A 194 9.57 2.73 0.58
N LYS A 195 8.38 2.46 0.05
CA LYS A 195 7.13 3.14 0.42
C LYS A 195 5.95 2.18 0.25
N SER A 196 5.11 2.09 1.28
CA SER A 196 3.82 1.39 1.27
C SER A 196 2.66 2.38 1.25
N GLU A 197 1.52 1.94 0.72
CA GLU A 197 0.34 2.81 0.57
C GLU A 197 -0.88 2.26 1.33
N GLN A 198 -1.72 3.17 1.82
CA GLN A 198 -2.99 2.82 2.44
C GLN A 198 -3.96 2.29 1.38
N LYS A 199 -4.67 1.21 1.69
CA LYS A 199 -5.73 0.65 0.82
C LYS A 199 -7.13 0.87 1.39
N SER A 200 -8.12 0.80 0.52
CA SER A 200 -9.55 0.90 0.86
C SER A 200 -10.20 -0.48 0.83
N PHE A 201 -11.01 -0.79 1.83
CA PHE A 201 -11.71 -2.07 1.96
C PHE A 201 -13.20 -1.85 2.23
N GLU A 202 -14.07 -2.56 1.51
CA GLU A 202 -15.51 -2.40 1.63
C GLU A 202 -16.00 -2.76 3.05
N GLY A 203 -16.85 -1.92 3.63
CA GLY A 203 -17.35 -2.11 5.00
C GLY A 203 -16.35 -1.82 6.10
N TYR A 204 -15.20 -1.21 5.81
CA TYR A 204 -14.20 -0.74 6.77
C TYR A 204 -13.82 0.73 6.54
N SER A 205 -13.28 1.37 7.58
CA SER A 205 -12.70 2.72 7.56
C SER A 205 -11.30 2.68 8.15
N PHE A 206 -10.36 3.40 7.55
CA PHE A 206 -8.99 3.51 8.06
C PHE A 206 -8.96 4.24 9.42
N VAL A 207 -8.03 3.85 10.29
CA VAL A 207 -7.81 4.44 11.62
C VAL A 207 -6.42 5.07 11.71
N ASN A 208 -5.37 4.25 11.57
CA ASN A 208 -3.97 4.68 11.63
C ASN A 208 -3.04 3.64 10.99
N VAL A 209 -1.77 4.01 10.81
CA VAL A 209 -0.70 3.06 10.51
C VAL A 209 0.15 2.84 11.76
N GLU A 210 0.64 1.61 11.96
CA GLU A 210 1.69 1.25 12.90
C GLU A 210 2.96 0.89 12.12
N GLY A 211 4.13 1.34 12.58
CA GLY A 211 5.39 1.25 11.82
C GLY A 211 5.59 2.44 10.88
N GLN A 212 6.71 2.43 10.14
CA GLN A 212 7.04 3.50 9.18
C GLN A 212 6.56 3.09 7.79
N ALA A 213 5.64 3.87 7.21
CA ALA A 213 5.09 3.60 5.86
C ALA A 213 6.08 3.90 4.72
N GLU A 214 7.16 4.63 4.99
CA GLU A 214 8.26 4.90 4.07
C GLU A 214 9.57 4.98 4.84
N GLY A 215 10.68 4.63 4.19
CA GLY A 215 11.99 4.53 4.83
C GLY A 215 13.02 3.81 3.96
N ILE A 216 13.99 3.16 4.60
CA ILE A 216 15.01 2.34 3.95
C ILE A 216 14.97 0.88 4.41
N PHE A 217 15.31 -0.02 3.50
CA PHE A 217 15.56 -1.43 3.75
C PHE A 217 16.79 -1.62 4.66
N SER A 218 16.72 -2.62 5.55
CA SER A 218 17.76 -2.93 6.53
C SER A 218 17.98 -4.44 6.71
N ASP A 219 18.99 -4.80 7.50
CA ASP A 219 19.29 -6.16 7.95
C ASP A 219 18.26 -6.73 8.94
N GLN A 220 17.28 -5.92 9.37
CA GLN A 220 16.24 -6.28 10.34
C GLN A 220 14.86 -6.33 9.69
N PRO A 221 14.03 -7.37 9.97
CA PRO A 221 12.70 -7.48 9.37
C PRO A 221 11.76 -6.41 9.92
N GLN A 222 11.08 -5.69 9.04
CA GLN A 222 10.15 -4.62 9.42
C GLN A 222 8.70 -5.08 9.18
N THR A 223 7.77 -4.62 10.02
CA THR A 223 6.33 -4.88 9.84
C THR A 223 5.55 -3.57 9.96
N ILE A 224 4.76 -3.30 8.93
CA ILE A 224 3.90 -2.11 8.82
C ILE A 224 2.45 -2.62 8.90
N LYS A 225 1.60 -1.99 9.71
CA LYS A 225 0.19 -2.39 9.85
C LYS A 225 -0.71 -1.21 9.56
N TYR A 226 -1.54 -1.29 8.53
CA TYR A 226 -2.65 -0.37 8.35
C TYR A 226 -3.84 -0.91 9.15
N ILE A 227 -4.34 -0.12 10.10
CA ILE A 227 -5.38 -0.47 11.05
C ILE A 227 -6.72 0.10 10.58
N TYR A 228 -7.78 -0.72 10.65
CA TYR A 228 -9.12 -0.34 10.20
C TYR A 228 -10.19 -0.65 11.25
N SER A 229 -11.20 0.21 11.35
CA SER A 229 -12.43 -0.07 12.08
C SER A 229 -13.49 -0.60 11.12
N LYS A 230 -14.37 -1.50 11.59
CA LYS A 230 -15.48 -2.00 10.78
C LYS A 230 -16.64 -1.00 10.80
N ASN A 231 -17.18 -0.69 9.62
CA ASN A 231 -18.24 0.30 9.47
C ASN A 231 -19.54 -0.20 10.13
N PRO A 232 -20.29 0.66 10.84
CA PRO A 232 -21.58 0.28 11.42
C PRO A 232 -22.60 -0.02 10.31
N ILE A 233 -23.35 -1.11 10.49
CA ILE A 233 -24.39 -1.54 9.55
C ILE A 233 -25.74 -1.11 10.12
N LYS A 234 -26.50 -0.28 9.40
CA LYS A 234 -27.85 0.14 9.83
C LYS A 234 -28.75 -1.06 10.10
N ALA A 235 -29.45 -1.03 11.23
CA ALA A 235 -30.40 -2.05 11.62
C ALA A 235 -31.74 -1.91 10.88
N LYS A 236 -32.65 -2.85 11.13
CA LYS A 236 -34.08 -2.55 11.01
C LYS A 236 -34.53 -1.77 12.24
N ASN A 237 -35.50 -0.88 12.06
CA ASN A 237 -36.04 -0.07 13.15
C ASN A 237 -36.75 -0.96 14.17
N VAL A 238 -36.71 -0.56 15.44
CA VAL A 238 -37.64 -1.10 16.44
C VAL A 238 -38.95 -0.34 16.29
N VAL A 239 -40.04 -1.08 16.14
CA VAL A 239 -41.40 -0.56 16.02
C VAL A 239 -42.07 -0.66 17.38
N VAL A 240 -42.45 0.48 17.96
CA VAL A 240 -43.24 0.55 19.20
C VAL A 240 -44.70 0.78 18.81
N ARG A 241 -45.55 -0.22 19.03
CA ARG A 241 -46.96 -0.23 18.63
C ARG A 241 -47.90 -0.17 19.83
N TYR A 242 -48.99 0.58 19.66
CA TYR A 242 -49.98 0.85 20.69
C TYR A 242 -51.32 0.21 20.32
N VAL A 243 -51.79 -0.73 21.15
CA VAL A 243 -53.01 -1.51 20.89
C VAL A 243 -54.01 -1.46 22.04
N ASP A 244 -55.29 -1.66 21.75
CA ASP A 244 -56.27 -2.03 22.77
C ASP A 244 -56.09 -3.50 23.21
N SER A 245 -56.80 -3.92 24.27
CA SER A 245 -56.84 -5.30 24.76
C SER A 245 -57.50 -6.32 23.81
N LYS A 246 -57.72 -5.96 22.54
CA LYS A 246 -58.13 -6.85 21.45
C LYS A 246 -57.12 -6.88 20.29
N GLY A 247 -56.01 -6.14 20.41
CA GLY A 247 -54.97 -6.03 19.38
C GLY A 247 -55.22 -4.95 18.32
N ASN A 248 -56.28 -4.14 18.43
CA ASN A 248 -56.54 -3.06 17.48
C ASN A 248 -55.54 -1.91 17.71
N LYS A 249 -54.89 -1.41 16.65
CA LYS A 249 -54.03 -0.22 16.74
C LYS A 249 -54.85 1.02 17.14
N ILE A 250 -54.41 1.73 18.18
CA ILE A 250 -55.12 2.90 18.75
C ILE A 250 -54.32 4.22 18.70
N HIS A 251 -53.03 4.17 18.39
CA HIS A 251 -52.16 5.33 18.18
C HIS A 251 -51.07 4.95 17.18
N ASP A 252 -50.48 5.93 16.49
CA ASP A 252 -49.41 5.68 15.52
C ASP A 252 -48.14 5.10 16.12
N ASP A 253 -47.46 4.27 15.32
CA ASP A 253 -46.28 3.50 15.71
C ASP A 253 -45.08 4.44 15.86
N ASN A 254 -44.40 4.38 16.99
CA ASN A 254 -43.13 5.08 17.18
C ASN A 254 -41.97 4.21 16.67
N LEU A 255 -40.94 4.85 16.12
CA LEU A 255 -39.76 4.18 15.57
C LEU A 255 -38.49 4.51 16.35
N ILE A 256 -37.70 3.50 16.68
CA ILE A 256 -36.33 3.66 17.20
C ILE A 256 -35.34 3.25 16.11
N PHE A 257 -34.31 4.06 15.90
CA PHE A 257 -33.29 3.88 14.86
C PHE A 257 -31.92 3.57 15.47
N GLY A 258 -31.11 2.76 14.78
CA GLY A 258 -29.78 2.36 15.24
C GLY A 258 -29.05 1.47 14.24
N ASN A 259 -27.88 0.96 14.64
CA ASN A 259 -27.07 0.00 13.90
C ASN A 259 -27.14 -1.38 14.56
N ILE A 260 -26.81 -2.44 13.80
CA ILE A 260 -26.87 -3.81 14.31
C ILE A 260 -25.90 -3.98 15.48
N GLY A 261 -26.43 -4.36 16.64
CA GLY A 261 -25.68 -4.47 17.91
C GLY A 261 -25.78 -3.25 18.84
N ASP A 262 -26.29 -2.10 18.37
CA ASP A 262 -26.60 -0.97 19.25
C ASP A 262 -27.73 -1.35 20.23
N ASN A 263 -27.76 -0.75 21.42
CA ASN A 263 -28.83 -0.95 22.39
C ASN A 263 -30.02 -0.01 22.13
N TYR A 264 -31.24 -0.45 22.45
CA TYR A 264 -32.44 0.39 22.49
C TYR A 264 -33.17 0.29 23.83
N ASP A 265 -33.91 1.36 24.17
CA ASP A 265 -34.74 1.45 25.36
C ASP A 265 -36.11 2.06 25.02
N ALA A 266 -37.07 1.17 24.76
CA ALA A 266 -38.48 1.50 24.56
C ALA A 266 -39.24 1.67 25.89
N SER A 267 -38.59 1.49 27.05
CA SER A 267 -39.25 1.56 28.37
C SER A 267 -39.40 2.98 28.92
N SER A 268 -38.80 3.98 28.27
CA SER A 268 -38.83 5.38 28.67
C SER A 268 -40.22 6.02 28.52
N ALA A 269 -40.44 7.16 29.20
CA ALA A 269 -41.72 7.87 29.18
C ALA A 269 -42.18 8.27 27.77
N SER A 270 -41.23 8.61 26.87
CA SER A 270 -41.51 8.99 25.48
C SER A 270 -42.23 7.91 24.66
N TYR A 271 -42.12 6.64 25.08
CA TYR A 271 -42.79 5.51 24.43
C TYR A 271 -44.03 5.02 25.19
N LYS A 272 -44.35 5.59 26.36
CA LYS A 272 -45.55 5.31 27.17
C LYS A 272 -46.56 6.43 26.99
N VAL A 273 -47.06 6.56 25.76
CA VAL A 273 -47.87 7.68 25.27
C VAL A 273 -49.22 7.75 26.00
N ALA A 274 -49.64 8.95 26.40
CA ALA A 274 -50.99 9.18 26.92
C ALA A 274 -52.00 9.24 25.76
N ILE A 275 -52.92 8.28 25.69
CA ILE A 275 -53.90 8.14 24.60
C ILE A 275 -55.29 8.50 25.13
N LYS A 276 -56.01 9.42 24.47
CA LYS A 276 -57.31 9.90 24.95
C LYS A 276 -58.36 8.80 24.96
N GLY A 277 -58.88 8.45 26.13
CA GLY A 277 -59.88 7.38 26.31
C GLY A 277 -59.29 5.98 26.46
N TYR A 278 -57.98 5.87 26.71
CA TYR A 278 -57.26 4.62 26.91
C TYR A 278 -56.18 4.75 27.99
N THR A 279 -56.23 3.89 29.00
CA THR A 279 -55.22 3.80 30.06
C THR A 279 -54.27 2.63 29.81
N LEU A 280 -52.95 2.88 29.85
CA LEU A 280 -51.91 1.85 29.67
C LEU A 280 -52.07 0.72 30.70
N ASP A 281 -52.06 -0.54 30.26
CA ASP A 281 -52.04 -1.65 31.22
C ASP A 281 -50.64 -1.85 31.79
N THR A 282 -50.47 -1.45 33.05
CA THR A 282 -49.21 -1.57 33.79
C THR A 282 -48.89 -3.00 34.23
N LYS A 283 -49.81 -3.96 34.04
CA LYS A 283 -49.62 -5.39 34.29
C LYS A 283 -49.13 -6.13 33.05
N GLU A 284 -49.40 -5.61 31.85
CA GLU A 284 -49.04 -6.21 30.55
C GLU A 284 -48.00 -5.35 29.81
N LEU A 285 -46.87 -5.09 30.48
CA LEU A 285 -45.75 -4.34 29.88
C LEU A 285 -44.86 -5.27 29.03
N PRO A 286 -44.41 -4.84 27.83
CA PRO A 286 -43.60 -5.64 26.94
C PRO A 286 -42.23 -5.99 27.54
N LEU A 287 -41.95 -7.30 27.61
CA LEU A 287 -40.70 -7.86 28.12
C LEU A 287 -39.47 -7.46 27.28
N ASN A 288 -39.66 -7.23 25.97
CA ASN A 288 -38.64 -6.77 25.03
C ASN A 288 -38.52 -5.24 24.97
N SER A 289 -38.98 -4.51 25.98
CA SER A 289 -38.87 -3.03 26.02
C SER A 289 -37.42 -2.51 26.15
N LYS A 290 -36.43 -3.38 26.37
CA LYS A 290 -35.01 -3.10 26.13
C LYS A 290 -34.38 -4.27 25.38
N GLY A 291 -33.36 -4.00 24.56
CA GLY A 291 -32.64 -5.02 23.82
C GLY A 291 -31.58 -4.44 22.88
N THR A 292 -31.05 -5.28 22.00
CA THR A 292 -30.15 -4.87 20.91
C THR A 292 -30.85 -4.88 19.56
N PHE A 293 -30.43 -3.95 18.70
CA PHE A 293 -30.86 -3.83 17.31
C PHE A 293 -30.34 -5.00 16.45
N THR A 294 -31.19 -5.50 15.55
CA THR A 294 -30.88 -6.63 14.66
C THR A 294 -31.10 -6.30 13.18
N ASN A 295 -30.82 -7.25 12.29
CA ASN A 295 -31.19 -7.17 10.87
C ASN A 295 -32.67 -7.52 10.59
N GLN A 296 -33.44 -7.89 11.61
CA GLN A 296 -34.88 -8.19 11.53
C GLN A 296 -35.69 -7.08 12.21
N GLU A 297 -36.92 -6.87 11.77
CA GLU A 297 -37.84 -5.92 12.42
C GLU A 297 -38.21 -6.43 13.81
N GLN A 298 -38.19 -5.54 14.80
CA GLN A 298 -38.43 -5.86 16.21
C GLN A 298 -39.63 -5.07 16.70
N LEU A 299 -40.68 -5.77 17.14
CA LEU A 299 -41.95 -5.17 17.56
C LEU A 299 -42.06 -5.15 19.09
N VAL A 300 -42.21 -3.96 19.68
CA VAL A 300 -42.52 -3.74 21.09
C VAL A 300 -43.99 -3.32 21.17
N VAL A 301 -44.83 -4.07 21.88
CA VAL A 301 -46.28 -3.81 21.96
C VAL A 301 -46.65 -3.30 23.35
N TYR A 302 -47.27 -2.13 23.42
CA TYR A 302 -47.91 -1.62 24.63
C TYR A 302 -49.44 -1.76 24.51
N VAL A 303 -50.03 -2.49 25.46
CA VAL A 303 -51.47 -2.76 25.55
C VAL A 303 -52.16 -1.74 26.44
N TYR A 304 -53.31 -1.22 26.02
CA TYR A 304 -54.11 -0.25 26.75
C TYR A 304 -55.53 -0.77 26.96
N ASN A 305 -56.06 -0.56 28.16
CA ASN A 305 -57.47 -0.75 28.43
C ASN A 305 -58.25 0.50 28.00
N LYS A 306 -59.37 0.31 27.31
CA LYS A 306 -60.26 1.40 26.98
C LYS A 306 -60.92 1.94 28.24
N ASP A 307 -60.88 3.25 28.43
CA ASP A 307 -61.50 3.89 29.59
C ASP A 307 -63.01 3.64 29.54
N ASN A 308 -63.56 3.16 30.66
CA ASN A 308 -64.99 2.88 30.76
C ASN A 308 -65.74 4.23 30.74
N PRO A 309 -66.76 4.43 29.87
CA PRO A 309 -67.45 5.71 29.76
C PRO A 309 -68.28 5.99 31.02
N GLN A 310 -67.66 6.63 32.01
CA GLN A 310 -68.38 7.08 33.20
C GLN A 310 -69.41 8.14 32.81
N THR A 311 -70.66 7.85 33.14
CA THR A 311 -71.76 8.81 33.11
C THR A 311 -71.44 9.98 34.03
N THR A 312 -71.27 11.18 33.45
CA THR A 312 -71.08 12.41 34.23
C THR A 312 -72.36 12.77 34.98
N PRO A 313 -72.35 12.88 36.33
CA PRO A 313 -73.36 13.64 37.05
C PRO A 313 -73.23 15.12 36.70
N SER A 314 -74.35 15.82 36.57
CA SER A 314 -74.35 17.24 36.19
C SER A 314 -74.37 18.18 37.40
N SER A 315 -73.78 19.36 37.21
CA SER A 315 -74.08 20.62 37.93
C SER A 315 -73.76 20.74 39.43
N SER A 316 -72.81 21.63 39.75
CA SER A 316 -73.06 22.71 40.71
C SER A 316 -72.22 23.98 40.42
N LYS A 317 -72.87 25.15 40.53
CA LYS A 317 -72.39 26.54 40.48
C LYS A 317 -73.57 27.45 40.96
N PRO A 318 -73.47 28.79 41.14
CA PRO A 318 -72.39 29.77 40.86
C PRO A 318 -71.34 29.75 42.01
N ASN A 319 -70.44 30.70 42.28
CA ASN A 319 -70.13 32.10 41.88
C ASN A 319 -68.68 32.18 41.28
N ASN A 320 -67.98 33.28 40.94
CA ASN A 320 -67.97 34.72 41.27
C ASN A 320 -67.38 35.06 42.68
N ILE A 321 -66.63 36.15 42.91
CA ILE A 321 -66.00 37.19 42.06
C ILE A 321 -64.47 37.20 42.38
N THR A 322 -63.55 37.98 41.78
CA THR A 322 -63.67 39.24 41.01
C THR A 322 -62.88 39.22 39.68
N SER A 323 -61.81 40.01 39.51
CA SER A 323 -61.27 40.36 38.19
C SER A 323 -59.83 40.92 38.19
N ASN A 324 -59.08 40.68 37.11
CA ASN A 324 -58.61 41.81 36.28
C ASN A 324 -58.26 41.39 34.83
N GLN A 325 -58.16 42.36 33.92
CA GLN A 325 -58.03 42.14 32.47
C GLN A 325 -56.64 42.54 31.93
N ILE A 326 -56.17 41.86 30.87
CA ILE A 326 -55.53 42.47 29.68
C ILE A 326 -56.04 41.72 28.43
N LYS A 327 -56.12 42.37 27.26
CA LYS A 327 -56.60 41.82 25.97
C LYS A 327 -55.60 42.01 24.81
N SER A 328 -55.44 40.98 23.98
CA SER A 328 -55.24 41.03 22.51
C SER A 328 -55.42 39.60 21.96
N ASN A 329 -56.30 39.30 20.99
CA ASN A 329 -56.29 39.60 19.55
C ASN A 329 -55.10 38.94 18.80
N GLN A 330 -55.25 38.23 17.66
CA GLN A 330 -56.44 38.00 16.80
C GLN A 330 -56.26 36.84 15.79
N GLY A 331 -57.31 36.05 15.50
CA GLY A 331 -57.45 35.18 14.31
C GLY A 331 -56.57 33.92 14.21
N SER A 332 -56.83 32.94 13.32
CA SER A 332 -58.03 32.66 12.49
C SER A 332 -57.96 31.22 11.90
N ASN A 333 -59.10 30.52 11.80
CA ASN A 333 -59.51 29.52 10.77
C ASN A 333 -58.49 28.49 10.17
N SER A 334 -58.81 27.20 9.95
CA SER A 334 -60.12 26.50 9.99
C SER A 334 -60.02 24.96 9.80
N LYS A 335 -61.18 24.30 9.90
CA LYS A 335 -61.56 23.02 9.24
C LYS A 335 -60.95 21.70 9.74
N GLU A 336 -61.60 21.19 10.80
CA GLU A 336 -61.90 19.77 10.97
C GLU A 336 -62.60 19.16 9.73
N LYS A 337 -62.34 17.88 9.42
CA LYS A 337 -63.12 17.06 8.48
C LYS A 337 -63.08 15.59 8.90
N VAL A 338 -64.25 14.97 8.99
CA VAL A 338 -64.45 13.57 9.44
C VAL A 338 -65.28 12.80 8.40
N LEU A 339 -65.32 11.46 8.54
CA LEU A 339 -66.16 10.45 7.86
C LEU A 339 -65.58 9.78 6.59
N PRO A 340 -65.96 8.51 6.30
CA PRO A 340 -66.80 7.59 7.07
C PRO A 340 -66.08 6.30 7.54
N GLN A 341 -66.80 5.43 8.25
CA GLN A 341 -66.39 4.03 8.50
C GLN A 341 -66.77 3.13 7.31
N THR A 342 -66.00 2.07 7.10
CA THR A 342 -66.53 0.75 6.68
C THR A 342 -65.93 -0.30 7.61
N GLY A 343 -66.71 -1.30 8.00
CA GLY A 343 -66.27 -2.38 8.89
C GLY A 343 -66.41 -3.74 8.23
N GLU A 344 -65.40 -4.59 8.41
CA GLU A 344 -65.53 -6.03 8.20
C GLU A 344 -65.23 -6.77 9.51
N ASN A 345 -66.00 -7.84 9.77
CA ASN A 345 -65.97 -8.56 11.04
C ASN A 345 -65.29 -9.92 10.86
N ASN A 346 -64.00 -10.04 11.20
CA ASN A 346 -63.33 -11.34 11.28
C ASN A 346 -62.86 -11.62 12.71
N LYS A 347 -63.56 -12.54 13.39
CA LYS A 347 -63.14 -13.08 14.69
C LYS A 347 -62.00 -14.08 14.48
N LEU A 348 -60.76 -13.66 14.73
CA LEU A 348 -59.61 -14.56 14.83
C LEU A 348 -58.83 -14.29 16.12
N SER A 349 -58.36 -15.36 16.76
CA SER A 349 -57.65 -15.31 18.04
C SER A 349 -56.23 -14.78 17.84
N PHE A 350 -55.91 -13.65 18.48
CA PHE A 350 -54.54 -13.13 18.61
C PHE A 350 -53.97 -13.29 20.03
N ILE A 351 -54.53 -14.20 20.83
CA ILE A 351 -53.85 -14.73 22.02
C ILE A 351 -52.95 -15.88 21.57
N LEU A 352 -51.66 -15.79 21.94
CA LEU A 352 -50.56 -16.73 21.65
C LEU A 352 -50.05 -16.77 20.18
N PHE A 353 -49.05 -15.93 19.88
CA PHE A 353 -47.87 -16.38 19.13
C PHE A 353 -46.60 -15.68 19.66
N ASN A 354 -45.43 -16.29 19.44
CA ASN A 354 -44.11 -15.83 19.90
C ASN A 354 -43.76 -16.01 21.40
N LEU A 355 -44.19 -17.13 22.01
CA LEU A 355 -43.30 -17.85 22.92
C LEU A 355 -42.62 -19.00 22.15
N GLY A 356 -41.55 -18.64 21.44
CA GLY A 356 -40.75 -19.56 20.63
C GLY A 356 -39.50 -18.87 20.09
N ILE A 357 -38.36 -19.56 20.13
CA ILE A 357 -37.04 -19.06 19.69
C ILE A 357 -36.45 -17.94 20.59
N PHE A 358 -36.34 -18.19 21.89
CA PHE A 358 -35.28 -17.62 22.74
C PHE A 358 -34.69 -18.72 23.65
N SER A 359 -33.95 -19.66 23.05
CA SER A 359 -33.19 -20.70 23.76
C SER A 359 -32.14 -21.41 22.87
N LEU A 360 -32.43 -21.62 21.57
CA LEU A 360 -31.71 -22.57 20.72
C LEU A 360 -30.92 -21.97 19.53
N PHE A 361 -30.07 -20.95 19.74
CA PHE A 361 -29.05 -20.57 18.73
C PHE A 361 -27.68 -20.13 19.26
N SER A 362 -27.34 -20.44 20.52
CA SER A 362 -25.99 -20.23 21.09
C SER A 362 -25.01 -21.40 20.88
N LEU A 363 -25.44 -22.51 20.24
CA LEU A 363 -24.70 -23.79 20.22
C LEU A 363 -24.42 -24.40 18.83
N SER A 364 -24.99 -23.88 17.74
CA SER A 364 -24.86 -24.49 16.41
C SER A 364 -23.54 -24.18 15.68
N LEU A 365 -22.98 -22.97 15.86
CA LEU A 365 -21.75 -22.55 15.15
C LEU A 365 -20.51 -23.38 15.56
N PHE A 366 -20.49 -23.96 16.75
CA PHE A 366 -19.33 -24.70 17.27
C PHE A 366 -19.14 -26.10 16.64
N GLN A 367 -20.17 -26.68 16.03
CA GLN A 367 -20.09 -27.99 15.37
C GLN A 367 -19.67 -27.91 13.89
N ILE A 368 -20.08 -26.86 13.17
CA ILE A 368 -19.73 -26.68 11.74
C ILE A 368 -18.21 -26.52 11.56
N VAL A 369 -17.54 -25.80 12.47
CA VAL A 369 -16.07 -25.68 12.48
C VAL A 369 -15.38 -27.02 12.79
N ARG A 370 -15.99 -27.86 13.64
CA ARG A 370 -15.39 -29.13 14.08
C ARG A 370 -15.49 -30.25 13.05
N LEU A 371 -16.53 -30.25 12.21
CA LEU A 371 -16.65 -31.18 11.08
C LEU A 371 -15.67 -30.85 9.94
N ARG A 372 -15.48 -29.56 9.60
CA ARG A 372 -14.58 -29.18 8.48
C ARG A 372 -13.10 -29.52 8.74
N ARG A 373 -12.67 -29.59 10.01
CA ARG A 373 -11.32 -30.05 10.40
C ARG A 373 -11.12 -31.57 10.41
N ARG A 374 -12.17 -32.40 10.28
CA ARG A 374 -12.04 -33.87 10.22
C ARG A 374 -11.89 -34.45 8.82
N ASN A 375 -12.20 -33.68 7.77
CA ASN A 375 -12.11 -34.09 6.37
C ASN A 375 -10.86 -33.54 5.65
N GLN A 376 -9.80 -33.18 6.38
CA GLN A 376 -8.46 -32.88 5.82
C GLN A 376 -7.32 -33.70 6.46
N ASN A 377 -7.63 -34.55 7.44
CA ASN A 377 -6.69 -35.50 8.04
C ASN A 377 -7.22 -36.93 7.86
N LYS A 378 -7.42 -37.34 6.61
CA LYS A 378 -7.75 -38.70 6.19
C LYS A 378 -7.29 -38.97 4.77
#